data_AF-A0A8T5D5V5-F1
#
_entry.id   AF-A0A8T5D5V5-F1
#
_cell.length_a   1.000
_cell.length_b   1.000
_cell.length_c   1.000
_cell.angle_alpha   90.00
_cell.angle_beta   90.00
_cell.angle_gamma   90.00
#
_symmetry.space_group_name_H-M   'P 1'
#
loop_
_entity.id
_entity.type
_entity.pdbx_description
1 polymer ?
#
loop_
_entity_poly.entity_id
_entity_poly.type
_entity_poly.pdbx_seq_one_letter_code
_entity_poly.pdbx_strand_id
1 'polypeptide(L)'
;MTSSNRLSLSRPLAETETPVVEVVATTRREEARSAMAVVAALRDRGVPVRDIAVVVRDLDAYEPPFFRAAVQYGMAPVFWTQLYVTRTRPYALVESVCDALDAEELDSDTLLRPLEHRWAPVEATTDEWPVEPAALDRVRRALPGGSRTLEEWTEALEASDADPRVLTFADWLGTAPDPSPETVRSVLSDVVEGYAEHGLPVTKEADSPALLDTETDARAVVRVRTLVRQLRHKFDDRLDEGAVERSWGDVAELANVIATQRPGRREHSNARALDVLEANDVWALDVPFVVAVGLTADDWHRVTDSMVPPEFQETVLRGDGDVGKLAPRPSWVNGRDRDQFLDTLGAAGEAVIVTRHTQTVDGNEVYPSPFLDRIDARRINESDRQRLVSEERELPPEIRRLLPPQAEVSDGE
;
A
#
# COMPACT_ATOMS: atom_id res chain seq x y z
N MET A 1 24.73 -11.80 19.67
CA MET A 1 23.86 -11.27 20.75
C MET A 1 24.08 -12.08 22.01
N THR A 2 24.44 -11.44 23.12
CA THR A 2 24.58 -12.08 24.45
C THR A 2 23.20 -12.27 25.12
N SER A 3 23.08 -13.16 26.11
CA SER A 3 21.82 -13.35 26.89
C SER A 3 21.29 -12.04 27.50
N SER A 4 22.19 -11.15 27.91
CA SER A 4 21.85 -9.81 28.43
C SER A 4 21.16 -8.89 27.40
N ASN A 5 21.43 -9.08 26.09
CA ASN A 5 20.76 -8.37 25.00
C ASN A 5 19.38 -8.96 24.63
N ARG A 6 19.06 -10.18 25.08
CA ARG A 6 17.75 -10.81 24.80
C ARG A 6 16.67 -10.32 25.76
N LEU A 7 17.07 -9.94 26.99
CA LEU A 7 16.20 -9.38 28.04
C LEU A 7 16.20 -7.84 28.08
N SER A 8 17.03 -7.14 27.30
CA SER A 8 16.99 -5.68 27.22
C SER A 8 15.65 -5.16 26.65
N LEU A 9 14.98 -5.99 25.85
CA LEU A 9 13.69 -5.74 25.23
C LEU A 9 12.50 -5.76 26.22
N SER A 10 12.73 -6.16 27.49
CA SER A 10 11.76 -6.08 28.58
C SER A 10 12.06 -4.97 29.61
N ARG A 11 13.07 -4.12 29.38
CA ARG A 11 13.37 -2.96 30.25
C ARG A 11 12.23 -1.92 30.24
N PRO A 12 12.10 -1.04 31.23
CA PRO A 12 11.23 0.14 31.12
C PRO A 12 11.50 0.92 29.82
N LEU A 13 10.48 1.55 29.23
CA LEU A 13 10.71 2.51 28.14
C LEU A 13 11.46 3.72 28.72
N ALA A 14 12.34 4.35 27.94
CA ALA A 14 12.89 5.64 28.34
C ALA A 14 11.73 6.65 28.41
N GLU A 15 11.76 7.57 29.37
CA GLU A 15 10.77 8.64 29.44
C GLU A 15 10.82 9.46 28.15
N THR A 16 9.66 9.65 27.52
CA THR A 16 9.53 10.49 26.34
C THR A 16 9.69 11.95 26.77
N GLU A 17 10.66 12.67 26.20
CA GLU A 17 10.84 14.10 26.49
C GLU A 17 9.71 14.96 25.89
N THR A 18 9.04 14.42 24.86
CA THR A 18 7.96 15.07 24.12
C THR A 18 6.60 14.86 24.79
N PRO A 19 5.78 15.92 24.98
CA PRO A 19 4.45 15.79 25.57
C PRO A 19 3.52 14.89 24.75
N VAL A 20 2.79 14.02 25.46
CA VAL A 20 1.85 13.07 24.86
C VAL A 20 0.40 13.40 25.23
N VAL A 21 -0.49 13.41 24.24
CA VAL A 21 -1.94 13.63 24.41
C VAL A 21 -2.71 12.43 23.88
N GLU A 22 -3.65 11.89 24.67
CA GLU A 22 -4.48 10.74 24.28
C GLU A 22 -5.87 11.19 23.81
N VAL A 23 -6.27 10.73 22.62
CA VAL A 23 -7.63 10.86 22.08
C VAL A 23 -8.28 9.48 22.03
N VAL A 24 -9.44 9.34 22.67
CA VAL A 24 -10.17 8.05 22.68
C VAL A 24 -11.45 8.17 21.90
N ALA A 25 -11.66 7.26 20.96
CA ALA A 25 -12.87 7.20 20.14
C ALA A 25 -13.62 5.89 20.34
N THR A 26 -14.87 5.83 19.88
CA THR A 26 -15.69 4.62 20.07
C THR A 26 -15.27 3.53 19.09
N THR A 27 -15.21 3.85 17.80
CA THR A 27 -14.93 2.91 16.71
C THR A 27 -13.70 3.32 15.92
N ARG A 28 -13.09 2.39 15.18
CA ARG A 28 -11.97 2.68 14.27
C ARG A 28 -12.28 3.81 13.28
N ARG A 29 -13.53 3.90 12.81
CA ARG A 29 -13.97 4.98 11.91
C ARG A 29 -13.97 6.34 12.63
N GLU A 30 -14.48 6.39 13.86
CA GLU A 30 -14.44 7.62 14.67
C GLU A 30 -13.03 8.00 15.07
N GLU A 31 -12.17 7.02 15.32
CA GLU A 31 -10.76 7.22 15.61
C GLU A 31 -10.05 7.87 14.43
N ALA A 32 -10.18 7.30 13.23
CA ALA A 32 -9.61 7.87 12.01
C ALA A 32 -10.14 9.29 11.75
N ARG A 33 -11.43 9.54 12.01
CA ARG A 33 -12.01 10.89 11.95
C ARG A 33 -11.38 11.84 12.97
N SER A 34 -11.19 11.38 14.21
CA SER A 34 -10.58 12.19 15.28
C SER A 34 -9.13 12.52 14.97
N ALA A 35 -8.36 11.56 14.46
CA ALA A 35 -6.99 11.76 14.02
C ALA A 35 -6.90 12.81 12.89
N MET A 36 -7.72 12.68 11.84
CA MET A 36 -7.75 13.67 10.76
C MET A 36 -8.28 15.04 11.21
N ALA A 37 -9.17 15.08 12.20
CA ALA A 37 -9.63 16.33 12.80
C ALA A 37 -8.50 17.04 13.56
N VAL A 38 -7.64 16.31 14.28
CA VAL A 38 -6.42 16.87 14.89
C VAL A 38 -5.53 17.49 13.82
N VAL A 39 -5.24 16.75 12.75
CA VAL A 39 -4.40 17.26 11.64
C VAL A 39 -5.01 18.52 11.03
N ALA A 40 -6.31 18.52 10.74
CA ALA A 40 -7.00 19.67 10.18
C ALA A 40 -6.96 20.89 11.11
N ALA A 41 -7.17 20.68 12.42
CA ALA A 41 -7.15 21.75 13.41
C ALA A 41 -5.73 22.31 13.64
N LEU A 42 -4.68 21.48 13.55
CA LEU A 42 -3.29 21.94 13.55
C LEU A 42 -2.99 22.80 12.30
N ARG A 43 -3.44 22.34 11.13
CA ARG A 43 -3.29 23.09 9.87
C ARG A 43 -3.99 24.45 9.91
N ASP A 44 -5.21 24.49 10.44
CA ASP A 44 -5.99 25.73 10.58
C ASP A 44 -5.34 26.72 11.57
N ARG A 45 -4.41 26.25 12.42
CA ARG A 45 -3.58 27.07 13.31
C ARG A 45 -2.21 27.41 12.74
N GLY A 46 -1.95 27.07 11.48
CA GLY A 46 -0.73 27.46 10.75
C GLY A 46 0.39 26.42 10.76
N VAL A 47 0.16 25.22 11.28
CA VAL A 47 1.15 24.12 11.17
C VAL A 47 1.17 23.61 9.72
N PRO A 48 2.32 23.67 9.02
CA PRO A 48 2.45 23.11 7.68
C PRO A 48 2.16 21.59 7.68
N VAL A 49 1.49 21.10 6.63
CA VAL A 49 1.14 19.66 6.54
C VAL A 49 2.38 18.76 6.57
N ARG A 50 3.50 19.21 6.01
CA ARG A 50 4.80 18.51 6.05
C ARG A 50 5.40 18.37 7.46
N ASP A 51 4.91 19.14 8.43
CA ASP A 51 5.38 19.13 9.81
C ASP A 51 4.49 18.21 10.68
N ILE A 52 3.57 17.46 10.05
CA ILE A 52 2.65 16.52 10.68
C ILE A 52 2.79 15.15 10.00
N ALA A 53 3.01 14.10 10.78
CA ALA A 53 2.98 12.72 10.32
C ALA A 53 1.89 11.93 11.04
N VAL A 54 1.13 11.12 10.30
CA VAL A 54 0.18 10.16 10.89
C VAL A 54 0.80 8.78 10.83
N VAL A 55 0.87 8.07 11.94
CA VAL A 55 1.57 6.78 12.04
C VAL A 55 0.59 5.72 12.53
N VAL A 56 0.54 4.58 11.87
CA VAL A 56 -0.21 3.39 12.32
C VAL A 56 0.69 2.17 12.36
N ARG A 57 0.29 1.14 13.12
CA ARG A 57 1.02 -0.14 13.08
C ARG A 57 0.88 -0.88 11.76
N ASP A 58 -0.33 -0.82 11.19
CA ASP A 58 -0.76 -1.49 9.97
C ASP A 58 -1.70 -0.55 9.19
N LEU A 59 -1.29 -0.17 7.98
CA LEU A 59 -2.06 0.75 7.14
C LEU A 59 -3.30 0.10 6.53
N ASP A 60 -3.31 -1.21 6.29
CA ASP A 60 -4.39 -1.88 5.55
C ASP A 60 -5.76 -1.67 6.23
N ALA A 61 -5.78 -1.73 7.56
CA ALA A 61 -7.00 -1.55 8.34
C ALA A 61 -7.48 -0.08 8.45
N TYR A 62 -6.60 0.88 8.18
CA TYR A 62 -6.83 2.30 8.42
C TYR A 62 -6.87 3.15 7.15
N GLU A 63 -6.36 2.68 6.01
CA GLU A 63 -6.35 3.42 4.75
C GLU A 63 -7.76 3.86 4.32
N PRO A 64 -8.79 2.98 4.21
CA PRO A 64 -10.12 3.44 3.82
C PRO A 64 -10.77 4.41 4.84
N PRO A 65 -10.70 4.18 6.17
CA PRO A 65 -11.17 5.14 7.16
C PRO A 65 -10.46 6.50 7.10
N PHE A 66 -9.13 6.52 6.97
CA PHE A 66 -8.37 7.76 6.87
C PHE A 66 -8.68 8.52 5.60
N PHE A 67 -8.77 7.83 4.46
CA PHE A 67 -9.10 8.49 3.20
C PHE A 67 -10.44 9.23 3.28
N ARG A 68 -11.49 8.54 3.76
CA ARG A 68 -12.82 9.15 3.94
C ARG A 68 -12.79 10.35 4.89
N ALA A 69 -12.04 10.24 5.99
CA ALA A 69 -11.92 11.32 6.96
C ALA A 69 -11.12 12.51 6.41
N ALA A 70 -10.00 12.27 5.72
CA ALA A 70 -9.15 13.31 5.14
C ALA A 70 -9.90 14.11 4.06
N VAL A 71 -10.66 13.42 3.19
CA VAL A 71 -11.54 14.06 2.20
C VAL A 71 -12.56 14.98 2.88
N GLN A 72 -13.17 14.54 3.98
CA GLN A 72 -14.12 15.35 4.74
C GLN A 72 -13.49 16.66 5.26
N TYR A 73 -12.20 16.64 5.57
CA TYR A 73 -11.45 17.81 6.05
C TYR A 73 -10.68 18.57 4.95
N GLY A 74 -10.89 18.23 3.68
CA GLY A 74 -10.22 18.88 2.55
C GLY A 74 -8.71 18.69 2.58
N MET A 75 -8.25 17.47 2.90
CA MET A 75 -6.84 17.06 2.89
C MET A 75 -6.65 15.91 1.90
N ALA A 76 -5.48 15.89 1.25
CA ALA A 76 -5.04 14.76 0.44
C ALA A 76 -4.05 13.93 1.27
N PRO A 77 -4.46 12.76 1.80
CA PRO A 77 -3.54 11.85 2.47
C PRO A 77 -2.72 11.11 1.42
N VAL A 78 -1.41 10.98 1.67
CA VAL A 78 -0.53 10.09 0.92
C VAL A 78 -0.14 8.95 1.84
N PHE A 79 -0.62 7.76 1.53
CA PHE A 79 -0.30 6.57 2.28
C PHE A 79 1.04 6.02 1.81
N TRP A 80 1.94 5.78 2.76
CA TRP A 80 3.18 5.05 2.53
C TRP A 80 2.90 3.55 2.48
N THR A 81 1.88 3.17 1.71
CA THR A 81 1.59 1.77 1.41
C THR A 81 2.55 1.28 0.34
N GLN A 82 3.07 0.08 0.54
CA GLN A 82 3.66 -0.70 -0.53
C GLN A 82 2.54 -1.00 -1.52
N LEU A 83 2.63 -0.48 -2.75
CA LEU A 83 1.69 -0.84 -3.79
C LEU A 83 1.71 -2.37 -3.96
N TYR A 84 0.57 -3.02 -3.73
CA TYR A 84 0.40 -4.43 -4.06
C TYR A 84 0.33 -4.56 -5.58
N VAL A 85 1.49 -4.56 -6.24
CA VAL A 85 1.61 -4.57 -7.71
C VAL A 85 0.75 -5.67 -8.31
N THR A 86 0.73 -6.84 -7.68
CA THR A 86 -0.06 -8.00 -8.12
C THR A 86 -1.58 -7.80 -8.13
N ARG A 87 -2.10 -6.73 -7.50
CA ARG A 87 -3.52 -6.36 -7.48
C ARG A 87 -3.86 -5.19 -8.40
N THR A 88 -2.89 -4.72 -9.20
CA THR A 88 -3.05 -3.56 -10.08
C THR A 88 -3.33 -4.00 -11.51
N ARG A 89 -4.08 -3.17 -12.27
CA ARG A 89 -4.38 -3.47 -13.67
C ARG A 89 -3.13 -3.57 -14.56
N PRO A 90 -2.11 -2.71 -14.44
CA PRO A 90 -0.89 -2.84 -15.25
C PRO A 90 -0.17 -4.18 -15.05
N TYR A 91 -0.19 -4.73 -13.83
CA TYR A 91 0.39 -6.04 -13.58
C TYR A 91 -0.50 -7.17 -14.11
N ALA A 92 -1.82 -7.09 -13.88
CA ALA A 92 -2.77 -8.06 -14.42
C ALA A 92 -2.71 -8.13 -15.96
N LEU A 93 -2.44 -7.01 -16.62
CA LEU A 93 -2.17 -6.94 -18.06
C LEU A 93 -0.90 -7.70 -18.46
N VAL A 94 0.21 -7.52 -17.73
CA VAL A 94 1.45 -8.25 -18.00
C VAL A 94 1.24 -9.77 -17.81
N GLU A 95 0.56 -10.16 -16.73
CA GLU A 95 0.22 -11.56 -16.47
C GLU A 95 -0.64 -12.16 -17.58
N SER A 96 -1.73 -11.50 -17.96
CA SER A 96 -2.62 -12.02 -19.00
C SER A 96 -2.00 -12.04 -20.39
N VAL A 97 -1.08 -11.12 -20.70
CA VAL A 97 -0.30 -11.15 -21.94
C VAL A 97 0.64 -12.35 -21.96
N CYS A 98 1.36 -12.61 -20.88
CA CYS A 98 2.23 -13.79 -20.81
C CYS A 98 1.41 -15.09 -20.93
N ASP A 99 0.27 -15.18 -20.25
CA ASP A 99 -0.63 -16.34 -20.34
C ASP A 99 -1.10 -16.56 -21.80
N ALA A 100 -1.48 -15.49 -22.50
CA ALA A 100 -1.93 -15.57 -23.89
C ALA A 100 -0.80 -15.94 -24.87
N LEU A 101 0.44 -15.52 -24.59
CA LEU A 101 1.61 -15.84 -25.42
C LEU A 101 2.19 -17.25 -25.17
N ASP A 102 1.94 -17.83 -24.00
CA ASP A 102 2.43 -19.17 -23.65
C ASP A 102 1.52 -20.30 -24.17
N ALA A 103 0.24 -20.00 -24.38
CA ALA A 103 -0.76 -21.00 -24.71
C ALA A 103 -0.67 -21.48 -26.16
N GLU A 104 -0.54 -22.81 -26.36
CA GLU A 104 -0.68 -23.44 -27.67
C GLU A 104 -2.14 -23.39 -28.18
N GLU A 105 -3.10 -23.54 -27.27
CA GLU A 105 -4.53 -23.39 -27.51
C GLU A 105 -5.15 -22.44 -26.46
N LEU A 106 -5.88 -21.43 -26.92
CA LEU A 106 -6.51 -20.39 -26.12
C LEU A 106 -8.00 -20.65 -26.01
N ASP A 107 -8.60 -20.45 -24.84
CA ASP A 107 -10.04 -20.25 -24.77
C ASP A 107 -10.40 -18.76 -24.98
N SER A 108 -11.69 -18.47 -25.19
CA SER A 108 -12.13 -17.10 -25.45
C SER A 108 -11.85 -16.14 -24.31
N ASP A 109 -11.82 -16.63 -23.06
CA ASP A 109 -11.58 -15.78 -21.89
C ASP A 109 -10.10 -15.40 -21.83
N THR A 110 -9.19 -16.35 -22.04
CA THR A 110 -7.74 -16.13 -22.09
C THR A 110 -7.36 -15.19 -23.25
N LEU A 111 -7.96 -15.38 -24.43
CA LEU A 111 -7.76 -14.51 -25.59
C LEU A 111 -8.19 -13.05 -25.31
N LEU A 112 -9.32 -12.84 -24.63
CA LEU A 112 -9.88 -11.49 -24.44
C LEU A 112 -9.35 -10.78 -23.18
N ARG A 113 -8.78 -11.51 -22.22
CA ARG A 113 -8.36 -10.98 -20.92
C ARG A 113 -7.33 -9.84 -20.99
N PRO A 114 -6.31 -9.86 -21.88
CA PRO A 114 -5.43 -8.70 -22.09
C PRO A 114 -6.20 -7.43 -22.50
N LEU A 115 -7.22 -7.56 -23.36
CA LEU A 115 -8.05 -6.44 -23.78
C LEU A 115 -8.97 -5.93 -22.66
N GLU A 116 -9.46 -6.80 -21.78
CA GLU A 116 -10.17 -6.40 -20.56
C GLU A 116 -9.27 -5.58 -19.61
N HIS A 117 -7.98 -5.88 -19.60
CA HIS A 117 -6.94 -5.12 -18.91
C HIS A 117 -6.38 -3.94 -19.73
N ARG A 118 -7.10 -3.55 -20.80
CA ARG A 118 -6.83 -2.37 -21.63
C ARG A 118 -5.51 -2.43 -22.38
N TRP A 119 -5.14 -3.63 -22.85
CA TRP A 119 -4.07 -3.73 -23.85
C TRP A 119 -4.35 -2.81 -25.04
N ALA A 120 -3.31 -2.14 -25.51
CA ALA A 120 -3.31 -1.30 -26.70
C ALA A 120 -1.92 -1.36 -27.35
N PRO A 121 -1.82 -1.27 -28.68
CA PRO A 121 -0.53 -1.15 -29.35
C PRO A 121 0.09 0.22 -29.08
N VAL A 122 1.41 0.29 -28.97
CA VAL A 122 2.13 1.54 -28.66
C VAL A 122 1.98 2.57 -29.78
N GLU A 123 1.85 2.13 -31.02
CA GLU A 123 1.68 3.02 -32.17
C GLU A 123 0.21 3.45 -32.40
N ALA A 124 -0.72 3.09 -31.52
CA ALA A 124 -2.11 3.47 -31.64
C ALA A 124 -2.29 5.00 -31.58
N THR A 125 -3.13 5.54 -32.47
CA THR A 125 -3.60 6.92 -32.34
C THR A 125 -4.69 7.01 -31.26
N THR A 126 -4.58 8.01 -30.39
CA THR A 126 -5.20 8.11 -29.05
C THR A 126 -6.74 8.11 -28.97
N ASP A 127 -7.47 8.09 -30.08
CA ASP A 127 -8.94 8.23 -30.06
C ASP A 127 -9.70 6.88 -30.17
N GLU A 128 -9.00 5.78 -30.45
CA GLU A 128 -9.65 4.46 -30.70
C GLU A 128 -9.31 3.38 -29.66
N TRP A 129 -8.40 3.63 -28.72
CA TRP A 129 -7.97 2.65 -27.72
C TRP A 129 -8.18 3.15 -26.30
N PRO A 130 -8.45 2.27 -25.32
CA PRO A 130 -8.62 0.82 -25.39
C PRO A 130 -9.99 0.37 -25.91
N VAL A 131 -10.17 -0.95 -26.12
CA VAL A 131 -11.47 -1.54 -26.48
C VAL A 131 -12.48 -1.32 -25.35
N GLU A 132 -13.66 -0.82 -25.69
CA GLU A 132 -14.72 -0.60 -24.69
C GLU A 132 -15.23 -1.93 -24.11
N PRO A 133 -15.53 -2.01 -22.80
CA PRO A 133 -16.05 -3.23 -22.18
C PRO A 133 -17.29 -3.80 -22.88
N ALA A 134 -18.20 -2.91 -23.32
CA ALA A 134 -19.41 -3.32 -24.03
C ALA A 134 -19.12 -3.93 -25.41
N ALA A 135 -18.03 -3.54 -26.08
CA ALA A 135 -17.58 -4.14 -27.33
C ALA A 135 -16.98 -5.53 -27.09
N LEU A 136 -16.12 -5.67 -26.07
CA LEU A 136 -15.58 -6.98 -25.67
C LEU A 136 -16.67 -7.98 -25.28
N ASP A 137 -17.69 -7.54 -24.53
CA ASP A 137 -18.82 -8.39 -24.16
C ASP A 137 -19.64 -8.85 -25.38
N ARG A 138 -19.69 -8.07 -26.46
CA ARG A 138 -20.34 -8.49 -27.72
C ARG A 138 -19.52 -9.54 -28.42
N VAL A 139 -18.20 -9.33 -28.51
CA VAL A 139 -17.27 -10.28 -29.11
C VAL A 139 -17.30 -11.61 -28.35
N ARG A 140 -17.19 -11.60 -27.01
CA ARG A 140 -17.25 -12.82 -26.19
C ARG A 140 -18.51 -13.64 -26.43
N ARG A 141 -19.67 -12.99 -26.63
CA ARG A 141 -20.95 -13.67 -26.90
C ARG A 141 -21.07 -14.20 -28.34
N ALA A 142 -20.35 -13.62 -29.28
CA ALA A 142 -20.35 -14.03 -30.68
C ALA A 142 -19.36 -15.17 -30.97
N LEU A 143 -18.27 -15.23 -30.20
CA LEU A 143 -17.24 -16.24 -30.36
C LEU A 143 -17.71 -17.65 -29.96
N PRO A 144 -17.27 -18.70 -30.67
CA PRO A 144 -17.59 -20.07 -30.32
C PRO A 144 -16.88 -20.50 -29.04
N GLY A 145 -17.52 -21.31 -28.19
CA GLY A 145 -16.88 -21.85 -26.98
C GLY A 145 -15.78 -22.89 -27.26
N GLY A 146 -14.93 -23.16 -26.28
CA GLY A 146 -13.83 -24.14 -26.34
C GLY A 146 -12.46 -23.52 -26.66
N SER A 147 -11.41 -24.32 -26.51
CA SER A 147 -10.03 -23.92 -26.80
C SER A 147 -9.70 -24.12 -28.29
N ARG A 148 -8.92 -23.21 -28.86
CA ARG A 148 -8.50 -23.20 -30.26
C ARG A 148 -7.10 -22.61 -30.41
N THR A 149 -6.42 -22.96 -31.49
CA THR A 149 -5.18 -22.29 -31.90
C THR A 149 -5.44 -20.84 -32.25
N LEU A 150 -4.38 -20.02 -32.25
CA LEU A 150 -4.50 -18.60 -32.62
C LEU A 150 -5.00 -18.42 -34.07
N GLU A 151 -4.57 -19.28 -35.00
CA GLU A 151 -5.01 -19.25 -36.41
C GLU A 151 -6.54 -19.44 -36.52
N GLU A 152 -7.07 -20.45 -35.82
CA GLU A 152 -8.52 -20.71 -35.77
C GLU A 152 -9.30 -19.57 -35.09
N TRP A 153 -8.70 -18.91 -34.10
CA TRP A 153 -9.32 -17.73 -33.49
C TRP A 153 -9.36 -16.53 -34.42
N THR A 154 -8.30 -16.27 -35.19
CA THR A 154 -8.28 -15.21 -36.20
C THR A 154 -9.37 -15.44 -37.24
N GLU A 155 -9.50 -16.67 -37.76
CA GLU A 155 -10.59 -17.02 -38.69
C GLU A 155 -11.99 -16.81 -38.07
N ALA A 156 -12.17 -17.19 -36.80
CA ALA A 156 -13.44 -17.02 -36.10
C ALA A 156 -13.78 -15.53 -35.87
N LEU A 157 -12.78 -14.71 -35.54
CA LEU A 157 -12.92 -13.26 -35.36
C LEU A 157 -13.32 -12.58 -36.66
N GLU A 158 -12.64 -12.90 -37.77
CA GLU A 158 -12.96 -12.39 -39.11
C GLU A 158 -14.38 -12.78 -39.54
N ALA A 159 -14.80 -14.02 -39.28
CA ALA A 159 -16.14 -14.50 -39.62
C ALA A 159 -17.25 -13.87 -38.76
N SER A 160 -16.92 -13.38 -37.57
CA SER A 160 -17.89 -12.85 -36.59
C SER A 160 -18.14 -11.34 -36.71
N ASP A 161 -17.49 -10.65 -37.65
CA ASP A 161 -17.49 -9.17 -37.73
C ASP A 161 -17.09 -8.55 -36.38
N ALA A 162 -16.06 -9.13 -35.74
CA ALA A 162 -15.56 -8.67 -34.45
C ALA A 162 -15.01 -7.24 -34.54
N ASP A 163 -14.93 -6.57 -33.38
CA ASP A 163 -14.31 -5.25 -33.30
C ASP A 163 -12.87 -5.33 -33.88
N PRO A 164 -12.50 -4.48 -34.87
CA PRO A 164 -11.22 -4.57 -35.56
C PRO A 164 -10.01 -4.53 -34.61
N ARG A 165 -10.16 -3.90 -33.44
CA ARG A 165 -9.11 -3.84 -32.42
C ARG A 165 -8.80 -5.21 -31.80
N VAL A 166 -9.79 -6.11 -31.74
CA VAL A 166 -9.57 -7.50 -31.30
C VAL A 166 -8.77 -8.27 -32.33
N LEU A 167 -9.02 -8.06 -33.62
CA LEU A 167 -8.20 -8.63 -34.70
C LEU A 167 -6.77 -8.09 -34.64
N THR A 168 -6.58 -6.78 -34.45
CA THR A 168 -5.24 -6.18 -34.23
C THR A 168 -4.48 -6.85 -33.09
N PHE A 169 -5.17 -7.19 -32.00
CA PHE A 169 -4.56 -7.91 -30.88
C PHE A 169 -4.21 -9.36 -31.21
N ALA A 170 -5.10 -10.09 -31.89
CA ALA A 170 -4.82 -11.46 -32.33
C ALA A 170 -3.63 -11.53 -33.30
N ASP A 171 -3.55 -10.57 -34.24
CA ASP A 171 -2.40 -10.43 -35.15
C ASP A 171 -1.10 -10.11 -34.39
N TRP A 172 -1.18 -9.26 -33.37
CA TRP A 172 -0.04 -8.96 -32.51
C TRP A 172 0.45 -10.21 -31.75
N LEU A 173 -0.46 -11.03 -31.20
CA LEU A 173 -0.08 -12.31 -30.56
C LEU A 173 0.66 -13.22 -31.54
N GLY A 174 0.21 -13.29 -32.80
CA GLY A 174 0.80 -14.15 -33.82
C GLY A 174 2.17 -13.68 -34.34
N THR A 175 2.54 -12.44 -34.06
CA THR A 175 3.83 -11.84 -34.45
C THR A 175 4.80 -11.69 -33.28
N ALA A 176 4.36 -11.96 -32.06
CA ALA A 176 5.19 -11.89 -30.88
C ALA A 176 6.33 -12.94 -30.95
N PRO A 177 7.58 -12.59 -30.65
CA PRO A 177 8.69 -13.54 -30.70
C PRO A 177 8.68 -14.46 -29.47
N ASP A 178 9.34 -15.61 -29.61
CA ASP A 178 9.69 -16.46 -28.46
C ASP A 178 10.47 -15.67 -27.39
N PRO A 179 10.33 -16.03 -26.11
CA PRO A 179 10.93 -15.27 -25.02
C PRO A 179 12.45 -15.47 -24.98
N SER A 180 13.15 -14.37 -25.27
CA SER A 180 14.55 -14.13 -24.94
C SER A 180 14.63 -12.99 -23.92
N PRO A 181 15.73 -12.80 -23.17
CA PRO A 181 15.88 -11.66 -22.27
C PRO A 181 15.58 -10.31 -22.94
N GLU A 182 16.05 -10.12 -24.18
CA GLU A 182 15.78 -8.92 -24.98
C GLU A 182 14.30 -8.81 -25.36
N THR A 183 13.69 -9.90 -25.85
CA THR A 183 12.28 -9.97 -26.23
C THR A 183 11.36 -9.68 -25.04
N VAL A 184 11.61 -10.32 -23.90
CA VAL A 184 10.85 -10.14 -22.66
C VAL A 184 10.86 -8.68 -22.25
N ARG A 185 12.04 -8.04 -22.32
CA ARG A 185 12.13 -6.60 -22.04
C ARG A 185 11.33 -5.79 -23.05
N SER A 186 11.50 -6.00 -24.36
CA SER A 186 10.87 -5.15 -25.37
C SER A 186 9.35 -5.31 -25.36
N VAL A 187 8.84 -6.54 -25.50
CA VAL A 187 7.41 -6.85 -25.56
C VAL A 187 6.67 -6.33 -24.33
N LEU A 188 7.17 -6.63 -23.12
CA LEU A 188 6.49 -6.19 -21.90
C LEU A 188 6.65 -4.70 -21.63
N SER A 189 7.73 -4.07 -22.13
CA SER A 189 7.85 -2.61 -22.06
C SER A 189 6.80 -1.97 -22.96
N ASP A 190 6.63 -2.45 -24.20
CA ASP A 190 5.64 -1.94 -25.15
C ASP A 190 4.21 -2.10 -24.60
N VAL A 191 3.88 -3.26 -24.01
CA VAL A 191 2.60 -3.48 -23.33
C VAL A 191 2.34 -2.45 -22.22
N VAL A 192 3.35 -2.14 -21.41
CA VAL A 192 3.23 -1.20 -20.28
C VAL A 192 3.16 0.25 -20.77
N GLU A 193 3.89 0.60 -21.82
CA GLU A 193 3.81 1.91 -22.46
C GLU A 193 2.44 2.13 -23.13
N GLY A 194 1.92 1.13 -23.85
CA GLY A 194 0.58 1.18 -24.43
C GLY A 194 -0.51 1.38 -23.36
N TYR A 195 -0.40 0.71 -22.21
CA TYR A 195 -1.29 0.99 -21.07
C TYR A 195 -1.13 2.40 -20.52
N ALA A 196 0.10 2.89 -20.38
CA ALA A 196 0.36 4.22 -19.85
C ALA A 196 -0.21 5.32 -20.76
N GLU A 197 -0.15 5.13 -22.08
CA GLU A 197 -0.62 6.08 -23.08
C GLU A 197 -2.13 6.02 -23.30
N HIS A 198 -2.74 4.83 -23.32
CA HIS A 198 -4.16 4.66 -23.66
C HIS A 198 -5.03 4.20 -22.49
N GLY A 199 -4.52 3.32 -21.63
CA GLY A 199 -5.27 2.78 -20.49
C GLY A 199 -5.42 3.74 -19.31
N LEU A 200 -4.35 4.47 -18.98
CA LEU A 200 -4.33 5.41 -17.83
C LEU A 200 -5.25 6.63 -18.02
N PRO A 201 -5.34 7.26 -19.21
CA PRO A 201 -6.34 8.32 -19.45
C PRO A 201 -7.77 7.87 -19.19
N VAL A 202 -8.15 6.65 -19.57
CA VAL A 202 -9.47 6.10 -19.27
C VAL A 202 -9.71 5.94 -17.77
N THR A 203 -8.69 5.52 -16.99
CA THR A 203 -8.81 5.52 -15.52
C THR A 203 -9.08 6.92 -15.02
N LYS A 204 -8.32 7.91 -15.49
CA LYS A 204 -8.45 9.32 -15.08
C LYS A 204 -9.81 9.92 -15.39
N GLU A 205 -10.36 9.63 -16.56
CA GLU A 205 -11.68 10.13 -16.96
C GLU A 205 -12.83 9.52 -16.14
N ALA A 206 -12.69 8.26 -15.74
CA ALA A 206 -13.67 7.55 -14.93
C ALA A 206 -13.49 7.75 -13.41
N ASP A 207 -12.38 8.33 -12.97
CA ASP A 207 -12.05 8.48 -11.56
C ASP A 207 -12.92 9.54 -10.87
N SER A 208 -12.97 9.43 -9.55
CA SER A 208 -13.44 10.50 -8.69
C SER A 208 -12.56 11.76 -8.81
N PRO A 209 -13.04 12.94 -8.37
CA PRO A 209 -12.23 14.16 -8.31
C PRO A 209 -10.94 14.03 -7.48
N ALA A 210 -10.82 12.99 -6.66
CA ALA A 210 -9.62 12.73 -5.85
C ALA A 210 -8.50 12.01 -6.63
N LEU A 211 -8.77 11.49 -7.84
CA LEU A 211 -7.80 10.83 -8.72
C LEU A 211 -7.06 9.63 -8.09
N LEU A 212 -7.71 8.90 -7.17
CA LEU A 212 -7.07 7.79 -6.46
C LEU A 212 -6.73 6.59 -7.33
N ASP A 213 -7.66 6.18 -8.19
CA ASP A 213 -7.46 5.04 -9.09
C ASP A 213 -6.39 5.40 -10.12
N THR A 214 -6.38 6.66 -10.55
CA THR A 214 -5.36 7.24 -11.44
C THR A 214 -3.98 7.23 -10.80
N GLU A 215 -3.87 7.66 -9.55
CA GLU A 215 -2.61 7.65 -8.81
C GLU A 215 -2.12 6.20 -8.64
N THR A 216 -3.02 5.28 -8.28
CA THR A 216 -2.71 3.86 -8.11
C THR A 216 -2.20 3.24 -9.42
N ASP A 217 -2.91 3.46 -10.53
CA ASP A 217 -2.51 2.94 -11.84
C ASP A 217 -1.21 3.60 -12.35
N ALA A 218 -1.01 4.90 -12.12
CA ALA A 218 0.22 5.59 -12.51
C ALA A 218 1.44 5.07 -11.72
N ARG A 219 1.29 4.84 -10.41
CA ARG A 219 2.31 4.20 -9.57
C ARG A 219 2.58 2.76 -10.03
N ALA A 220 1.53 2.01 -10.35
CA ALA A 220 1.63 0.67 -10.89
C ALA A 220 2.43 0.63 -12.19
N VAL A 221 2.20 1.55 -13.13
CA VAL A 221 3.00 1.67 -14.37
C VAL A 221 4.49 1.83 -14.05
N VAL A 222 4.86 2.78 -13.19
CA VAL A 222 6.28 3.00 -12.81
C VAL A 222 6.90 1.75 -12.18
N ARG A 223 6.13 1.07 -11.34
CA ARG A 223 6.59 -0.12 -10.64
C ARG A 223 6.72 -1.31 -11.57
N VAL A 224 5.78 -1.52 -12.49
CA VAL A 224 5.84 -2.57 -13.52
C VAL A 224 6.96 -2.30 -14.52
N ARG A 225 7.23 -1.06 -14.94
CA ARG A 225 8.44 -0.73 -15.74
C ARG A 225 9.73 -1.18 -15.04
N THR A 226 9.80 -0.99 -13.72
CA THR A 226 10.94 -1.46 -12.93
C THR A 226 10.99 -2.98 -12.84
N LEU A 227 9.83 -3.63 -12.66
CA LEU A 227 9.70 -5.08 -12.68
C LEU A 227 10.20 -5.66 -14.01
N VAL A 228 9.75 -5.16 -15.17
CA VAL A 228 10.15 -5.65 -16.50
C VAL A 228 11.67 -5.56 -16.69
N ARG A 229 12.29 -4.47 -16.23
CA ARG A 229 13.76 -4.33 -16.26
C ARG A 229 14.48 -5.34 -15.37
N GLN A 230 13.94 -5.65 -14.19
CA GLN A 230 14.49 -6.68 -13.30
C GLN A 230 14.25 -8.09 -13.85
N LEU A 231 13.08 -8.30 -14.45
CA LEU A 231 12.64 -9.57 -15.03
C LEU A 231 13.59 -10.02 -16.13
N ARG A 232 14.01 -9.11 -17.03
CA ARG A 232 15.06 -9.42 -18.02
C ARG A 232 16.29 -10.07 -17.39
N HIS A 233 16.86 -9.39 -16.38
CA HIS A 233 18.11 -9.85 -15.77
C HIS A 233 17.94 -11.18 -15.06
N LYS A 234 16.85 -11.30 -14.30
CA LYS A 234 16.58 -12.52 -13.55
C LYS A 234 16.24 -13.68 -14.47
N PHE A 235 15.61 -13.43 -15.61
CA PHE A 235 15.30 -14.44 -16.62
C PHE A 235 16.58 -14.93 -17.30
N ASP A 236 17.47 -14.01 -17.68
CA ASP A 236 18.81 -14.31 -18.21
C ASP A 236 19.62 -15.21 -17.25
N ASP A 237 19.72 -14.79 -15.98
CA ASP A 237 20.40 -15.57 -14.94
C ASP A 237 19.80 -16.98 -14.79
N ARG A 238 18.46 -17.11 -14.81
CA ARG A 238 17.77 -18.40 -14.63
C ARG A 238 17.85 -19.30 -15.85
N LEU A 239 17.91 -18.73 -17.06
CA LEU A 239 18.17 -19.48 -18.29
C LEU A 239 19.59 -20.05 -18.28
N ASP A 240 20.59 -19.25 -17.89
CA ASP A 240 21.99 -19.68 -17.77
C ASP A 240 22.17 -20.80 -16.72
N GLU A 241 21.39 -20.74 -15.64
CA GLU A 241 21.34 -21.79 -14.61
C GLU A 241 20.56 -23.04 -15.04
N GLY A 242 19.85 -23.01 -16.16
CA GLY A 242 18.95 -24.08 -16.62
C GLY A 242 17.76 -24.31 -15.68
N ALA A 243 17.35 -23.27 -14.93
CA ALA A 243 16.28 -23.33 -13.94
C ALA A 243 14.91 -22.92 -14.49
N VAL A 244 14.86 -22.36 -15.69
CA VAL A 244 13.65 -22.01 -16.46
C VAL A 244 13.86 -22.35 -17.93
N GLU A 245 12.78 -22.52 -18.68
CA GLU A 245 12.72 -22.71 -20.11
C GLU A 245 12.45 -21.38 -20.83
N ARG A 246 12.54 -21.39 -22.17
CA ARG A 246 12.17 -20.25 -23.00
C ARG A 246 10.66 -20.27 -23.28
N SER A 247 9.87 -20.10 -22.22
CA SER A 247 8.41 -20.04 -22.25
C SER A 247 7.90 -18.72 -21.64
N TRP A 248 6.75 -18.24 -22.10
CA TRP A 248 6.15 -17.02 -21.54
C TRP A 248 5.50 -17.31 -20.18
N GLY A 249 5.16 -18.57 -19.90
CA GLY A 249 4.71 -19.05 -18.60
C GLY A 249 5.78 -18.91 -17.53
N ASP A 250 7.03 -19.32 -17.82
CA ASP A 250 8.14 -19.12 -16.87
C ASP A 250 8.45 -17.64 -16.63
N VAL A 251 8.26 -16.79 -17.66
CA VAL A 251 8.35 -15.33 -17.53
C VAL A 251 7.28 -14.81 -16.58
N ALA A 252 6.03 -15.29 -16.68
CA ALA A 252 4.93 -14.92 -15.78
C ALA A 252 5.19 -15.36 -14.33
N GLU A 253 5.63 -16.60 -14.13
CA GLU A 253 5.98 -17.12 -12.80
C GLU A 253 7.09 -16.27 -12.17
N LEU A 254 8.13 -15.95 -12.94
CA LEU A 254 9.25 -15.14 -12.46
C LEU A 254 8.83 -13.69 -12.17
N ALA A 255 7.94 -13.12 -13.00
CA ALA A 255 7.34 -11.80 -12.77
C ALA A 255 6.59 -11.79 -11.42
N ASN A 256 5.80 -12.83 -11.13
CA ASN A 256 5.09 -12.97 -9.85
C ASN A 256 6.05 -13.09 -8.66
N VAL A 257 7.14 -13.86 -8.78
CA VAL A 257 8.17 -13.95 -7.74
C VAL A 257 8.81 -12.58 -7.50
N ILE A 258 9.10 -11.78 -8.53
CA ILE A 258 9.67 -10.43 -8.37
C ILE A 258 8.62 -9.46 -7.79
N ALA A 259 7.39 -9.51 -8.26
CA ALA A 259 6.30 -8.62 -7.81
C ALA A 259 5.96 -8.82 -6.33
N THR A 260 6.03 -10.06 -5.86
CA THR A 260 5.78 -10.43 -4.45
C THR A 260 6.98 -10.19 -3.53
N GLN A 261 8.19 -10.05 -4.10
CA GLN A 261 9.39 -9.65 -3.36
C GLN A 261 9.31 -8.17 -2.98
N ARG A 262 8.74 -7.89 -1.79
CA ARG A 262 8.54 -6.55 -1.20
C ARG A 262 9.86 -5.78 -1.06
N PRO A 263 10.16 -4.76 -1.89
CA PRO A 263 11.25 -3.84 -1.64
C PRO A 263 10.68 -2.70 -0.81
N GLY A 264 11.00 -2.67 0.48
CA GLY A 264 10.63 -1.56 1.35
C GLY A 264 11.41 -0.30 0.98
N ARG A 265 10.87 0.57 0.11
CA ARG A 265 11.20 2.00 0.11
C ARG A 265 10.29 2.84 -0.81
N ARG A 266 9.78 3.94 -0.24
CA ARG A 266 9.32 5.23 -0.79
C ARG A 266 8.96 5.28 -2.28
N GLU A 267 7.70 5.62 -2.59
CA GLU A 267 7.33 6.00 -3.96
C GLU A 267 7.38 7.52 -4.19
N HIS A 268 6.71 8.41 -3.42
CA HIS A 268 6.86 9.87 -3.69
C HIS A 268 6.64 10.78 -2.46
N SER A 269 7.43 11.86 -2.38
CA SER A 269 7.24 12.97 -1.43
C SER A 269 6.48 14.11 -2.13
N ASN A 270 5.25 14.40 -1.71
CA ASN A 270 4.52 15.60 -2.12
C ASN A 270 4.47 16.58 -0.94
N ALA A 271 5.17 17.70 -1.03
CA ALA A 271 5.26 18.70 0.04
C ALA A 271 3.92 19.37 0.44
N ARG A 272 2.82 19.05 -0.24
CA ARG A 272 1.46 19.55 0.05
C ARG A 272 0.51 18.47 0.59
N ALA A 273 0.92 17.20 0.59
CA ALA A 273 0.09 16.10 1.04
C ALA A 273 0.44 15.68 2.47
N LEU A 274 -0.53 15.07 3.17
CA LEU A 274 -0.35 14.55 4.53
C LEU A 274 0.27 13.16 4.46
N ASP A 275 1.44 12.98 5.05
CA ASP A 275 2.09 11.67 5.12
C ASP A 275 1.40 10.78 6.16
N VAL A 276 0.93 9.60 5.71
CA VAL A 276 0.40 8.54 6.57
C VAL A 276 1.29 7.31 6.43
N LEU A 277 1.96 6.91 7.51
CA LEU A 277 3.04 5.93 7.53
C LEU A 277 2.70 4.69 8.35
N GLU A 278 3.26 3.55 7.96
CA GLU A 278 3.44 2.45 8.91
C GLU A 278 4.59 2.73 9.87
N ALA A 279 4.47 2.24 11.10
CA ALA A 279 5.47 2.39 12.15
C ALA A 279 6.87 1.87 11.75
N ASN A 280 6.96 0.94 10.78
CA ASN A 280 8.22 0.47 10.23
C ASN A 280 9.02 1.55 9.49
N ASP A 281 8.33 2.55 8.94
CA ASP A 281 8.91 3.54 8.03
C ASP A 281 9.21 4.88 8.70
N VAL A 282 8.94 4.98 10.01
CA VAL A 282 9.12 6.20 10.82
C VAL A 282 10.56 6.37 11.30
N TRP A 283 11.37 5.32 11.24
CA TRP A 283 12.75 5.37 11.71
C TRP A 283 13.56 6.49 11.06
N ALA A 284 14.25 7.27 11.89
CA ALA A 284 15.05 8.44 11.51
C ALA A 284 14.27 9.60 10.87
N LEU A 285 12.94 9.64 11.01
CA LEU A 285 12.17 10.85 10.78
C LEU A 285 12.29 11.79 11.98
N ASP A 286 12.20 13.09 11.70
CA ASP A 286 12.14 14.16 12.69
C ASP A 286 11.08 15.15 12.18
N VAL A 287 9.88 15.08 12.78
CA VAL A 287 8.71 15.87 12.43
C VAL A 287 8.13 16.52 13.68
N PRO A 288 7.69 17.79 13.65
CA PRO A 288 7.17 18.44 14.85
C PRO A 288 6.00 17.72 15.52
N PHE A 289 5.02 17.26 14.74
CA PHE A 289 3.83 16.60 15.26
C PHE A 289 3.68 15.17 14.73
N VAL A 290 3.57 14.20 15.63
CA VAL A 290 3.22 12.81 15.27
C VAL A 290 1.84 12.47 15.82
N VAL A 291 0.96 11.96 14.96
CA VAL A 291 -0.34 11.38 15.34
C VAL A 291 -0.25 9.86 15.23
N ALA A 292 0.02 9.19 16.34
CA ALA A 292 0.10 7.73 16.41
C ALA A 292 -1.29 7.13 16.63
N VAL A 293 -1.75 6.30 15.71
CA VAL A 293 -3.13 5.81 15.65
C VAL A 293 -3.21 4.31 15.90
N GLY A 294 -4.30 3.92 16.56
CA GLY A 294 -4.68 2.54 16.79
C GLY A 294 -4.05 1.92 18.01
N LEU A 295 -3.73 2.66 19.09
CA LEU A 295 -3.05 2.17 20.30
C LEU A 295 -3.94 1.24 21.15
N THR A 296 -4.31 0.12 20.56
CA THR A 296 -5.11 -0.97 21.12
C THR A 296 -4.22 -2.17 21.40
N ALA A 297 -4.69 -3.10 22.25
CA ALA A 297 -3.94 -4.32 22.56
C ALA A 297 -3.74 -5.23 21.33
N ASP A 298 -4.64 -5.18 20.36
CA ASP A 298 -4.62 -6.01 19.15
C ASP A 298 -3.68 -5.45 18.07
N ASP A 299 -3.56 -4.13 17.98
CA ASP A 299 -2.71 -3.46 16.99
C ASP A 299 -1.31 -3.20 17.55
N TRP A 300 -1.19 -2.76 18.81
CA TRP A 300 0.08 -2.45 19.47
C TRP A 300 0.15 -3.20 20.82
N HIS A 301 0.64 -4.44 20.92
CA HIS A 301 1.62 -5.17 20.12
C HIS A 301 0.94 -6.33 19.40
N ARG A 302 1.49 -6.76 18.25
CA ARG A 302 0.95 -7.92 17.55
C ARG A 302 1.48 -9.20 18.20
N VAL A 303 0.62 -9.85 18.98
CA VAL A 303 0.87 -11.22 19.43
C VAL A 303 0.96 -12.10 18.19
N THR A 304 2.17 -12.56 17.86
CA THR A 304 2.35 -13.42 16.70
C THR A 304 2.10 -14.86 17.13
N ASP A 305 1.13 -15.52 16.50
CA ASP A 305 0.88 -16.95 16.76
C ASP A 305 2.15 -17.75 16.46
N SER A 306 2.60 -18.51 17.47
CA SER A 306 3.74 -19.41 17.31
C SER A 306 3.33 -20.82 17.66
N MET A 307 3.67 -21.76 16.77
CA MET A 307 3.55 -23.20 17.03
C MET A 307 4.48 -23.70 18.15
N VAL A 308 5.38 -22.85 18.65
CA VAL A 308 6.32 -23.18 19.72
C VAL A 308 5.71 -22.75 21.07
N PRO A 309 5.64 -23.64 22.08
CA PRO A 309 5.06 -23.30 23.38
C PRO A 309 5.75 -22.13 24.08
N PRO A 310 5.01 -21.24 24.77
CA PRO A 310 5.57 -20.06 25.44
C PRO A 310 6.71 -20.38 26.41
N GLU A 311 6.64 -21.50 27.13
CA GLU A 311 7.65 -21.92 28.10
C GLU A 311 8.99 -22.22 27.41
N PHE A 312 8.93 -22.80 26.20
CA PHE A 312 10.12 -23.06 25.40
C PHE A 312 10.68 -21.77 24.81
N GLN A 313 9.81 -20.86 24.36
CA GLN A 313 10.22 -19.53 23.91
C GLN A 313 10.97 -18.76 25.01
N GLU A 314 10.45 -18.74 26.24
CA GLU A 314 11.11 -18.11 27.39
C GLU A 314 12.49 -18.71 27.66
N THR A 315 12.62 -20.02 27.55
CA THR A 315 13.90 -20.71 27.80
C THR A 315 14.95 -20.34 26.73
N VAL A 316 14.54 -20.26 25.46
CA VAL A 316 15.40 -19.79 24.35
C VAL A 316 15.78 -18.29 24.52
N LEU A 317 14.83 -17.47 24.98
CA LEU A 317 15.05 -16.04 25.22
C LEU A 317 15.99 -15.78 26.40
N ARG A 318 15.84 -16.50 27.52
CA ARG A 318 16.79 -16.46 28.65
C ARG A 318 18.18 -16.92 28.23
N GLY A 319 18.24 -17.88 27.30
CA GLY A 319 19.48 -18.35 26.70
C GLY A 319 20.28 -19.29 27.61
N ASP A 320 19.58 -20.01 28.51
CA ASP A 320 20.20 -20.93 29.46
C ASP A 320 20.49 -22.30 28.82
N GLY A 321 21.63 -22.90 29.15
CA GLY A 321 21.98 -24.26 28.70
C GLY A 321 22.12 -24.42 27.17
N ASP A 322 21.80 -25.62 26.65
CA ASP A 322 21.97 -25.95 25.22
C ASP A 322 21.02 -25.18 24.29
N VAL A 323 19.88 -24.68 24.79
CA VAL A 323 18.95 -23.87 24.00
C VAL A 323 19.44 -22.45 23.74
N GLY A 324 20.48 -21.98 24.44
CA GLY A 324 21.15 -20.70 24.16
C GLY A 324 21.77 -20.62 22.76
N LYS A 325 22.05 -21.78 22.14
CA LYS A 325 22.55 -21.94 20.76
C LYS A 325 21.48 -21.64 19.70
N LEU A 326 20.19 -21.66 20.08
CA LEU A 326 19.10 -21.34 19.18
C LEU A 326 18.95 -19.81 19.05
N ALA A 327 18.75 -19.35 17.82
CA ALA A 327 18.40 -17.96 17.56
C ALA A 327 16.91 -17.76 17.88
N PRO A 328 16.55 -16.80 18.76
CA PRO A 328 15.14 -16.49 18.99
C PRO A 328 14.51 -15.97 17.69
N ARG A 329 13.28 -16.39 17.40
CA ARG A 329 12.53 -15.76 16.30
C ARG A 329 12.23 -14.31 16.67
N PRO A 330 12.36 -13.35 15.74
CA PRO A 330 12.02 -11.96 16.00
C PRO A 330 10.58 -11.76 16.52
N SER A 331 9.66 -12.64 16.12
CA SER A 331 8.26 -12.64 16.56
C SER A 331 8.05 -13.10 18.01
N TRP A 332 9.03 -13.73 18.64
CA TRP A 332 8.97 -14.15 20.05
C TRP A 332 9.39 -13.05 21.01
N VAL A 333 9.96 -11.98 20.47
CA VAL A 333 10.43 -10.84 21.23
C VAL A 333 9.60 -9.66 20.78
N ASN A 334 8.74 -9.15 21.65
CA ASN A 334 8.01 -7.88 21.44
C ASN A 334 8.94 -6.67 21.21
N GLY A 335 10.25 -6.90 21.08
CA GLY A 335 11.27 -5.91 20.78
C GLY A 335 10.98 -5.15 19.49
N ARG A 336 10.52 -5.80 18.41
CA ARG A 336 10.25 -5.08 17.17
C ARG A 336 9.09 -4.09 17.30
N ASP A 337 7.97 -4.51 17.89
CA ASP A 337 6.82 -3.62 18.10
C ASP A 337 7.14 -2.52 19.12
N ARG A 338 7.96 -2.84 20.12
CA ARG A 338 8.49 -1.87 21.07
C ARG A 338 9.40 -0.85 20.40
N ASP A 339 10.33 -1.29 19.56
CA ASP A 339 11.28 -0.43 18.86
C ASP A 339 10.51 0.49 17.90
N GLN A 340 9.55 -0.04 17.15
CA GLN A 340 8.66 0.76 16.31
C GLN A 340 7.84 1.78 17.10
N PHE A 341 7.34 1.40 18.28
CA PHE A 341 6.61 2.32 19.16
C PHE A 341 7.55 3.44 19.64
N LEU A 342 8.77 3.09 20.08
CA LEU A 342 9.77 4.06 20.50
C LEU A 342 10.22 4.97 19.36
N ASP A 343 10.42 4.43 18.15
CA ASP A 343 10.75 5.19 16.95
C ASP A 343 9.61 6.15 16.58
N THR A 344 8.35 5.72 16.74
CA THR A 344 7.17 6.57 16.53
C THR A 344 7.14 7.74 17.51
N LEU A 345 7.42 7.49 18.79
CA LEU A 345 7.50 8.55 19.80
C LEU A 345 8.71 9.46 19.56
N GLY A 346 9.86 8.88 19.22
CA GLY A 346 11.12 9.59 19.02
C GLY A 346 11.18 10.42 17.74
N ALA A 347 10.29 10.17 16.79
CA ALA A 347 10.16 11.00 15.58
C ALA A 347 9.50 12.36 15.84
N ALA A 348 8.85 12.55 17.00
CA ALA A 348 8.14 13.78 17.33
C ALA A 348 9.03 14.81 18.02
N GLY A 349 9.22 15.96 17.37
CA GLY A 349 9.99 17.08 17.91
C GLY A 349 9.24 17.96 18.92
N GLU A 350 7.92 18.14 18.77
CA GLU A 350 7.10 19.03 19.61
C GLU A 350 6.01 18.30 20.40
N ALA A 351 5.25 17.41 19.76
CA ALA A 351 4.16 16.71 20.43
C ALA A 351 3.81 15.36 19.77
N VAL A 352 3.40 14.41 20.61
CA VAL A 352 2.76 13.15 20.17
C VAL A 352 1.28 13.18 20.54
N ILE A 353 0.42 12.93 19.56
CA ILE A 353 -0.99 12.65 19.78
C ILE A 353 -1.21 11.15 19.56
N VAL A 354 -1.57 10.42 20.61
CA VAL A 354 -1.92 9.00 20.52
C VAL A 354 -3.43 8.84 20.43
N THR A 355 -3.90 7.94 19.58
CA THR A 355 -5.33 7.63 19.48
C THR A 355 -5.61 6.15 19.68
N ARG A 356 -6.81 5.82 20.16
CA ARG A 356 -7.34 4.44 20.17
C ARG A 356 -8.86 4.42 20.07
N HIS A 357 -9.40 3.32 19.54
CA HIS A 357 -10.81 2.99 19.64
C HIS A 357 -11.10 2.02 20.79
N THR A 358 -12.35 2.04 21.30
CA THR A 358 -12.79 1.16 22.40
C THR A 358 -13.66 0.00 21.95
N GLN A 359 -14.14 0.01 20.70
CA GLN A 359 -15.04 -0.99 20.15
C GLN A 359 -14.72 -1.34 18.70
N THR A 360 -14.86 -2.62 18.37
CA THR A 360 -14.87 -3.14 17.01
C THR A 360 -16.16 -2.76 16.27
N VAL A 361 -16.22 -3.01 14.95
CA VAL A 361 -17.44 -2.80 14.15
C VAL A 361 -18.62 -3.64 14.65
N ASP A 362 -18.34 -4.82 15.21
CA ASP A 362 -19.35 -5.73 15.78
C ASP A 362 -19.74 -5.36 17.21
N GLY A 363 -19.20 -4.27 17.75
CA GLY A 363 -19.50 -3.79 19.12
C GLY A 363 -18.72 -4.49 20.23
N ASN A 364 -17.79 -5.40 19.90
CA ASN A 364 -16.91 -6.02 20.89
C ASN A 364 -15.96 -4.98 21.49
N GLU A 365 -15.74 -5.06 22.80
CA GLU A 365 -14.79 -4.22 23.52
C GLU A 365 -13.35 -4.45 23.03
N VAL A 366 -12.60 -3.36 22.88
CA VAL A 366 -11.19 -3.36 22.50
C VAL A 366 -10.38 -2.72 23.63
N TYR A 367 -9.39 -3.47 24.12
CA TYR A 367 -8.55 -3.03 25.23
C TYR A 367 -7.43 -2.08 24.76
N PRO A 368 -7.00 -1.13 25.62
CA PRO A 368 -5.88 -0.25 25.30
C PRO A 368 -4.57 -1.02 25.16
N SER A 369 -3.66 -0.49 24.35
CA SER A 369 -2.29 -1.01 24.24
C SER A 369 -1.57 -0.96 25.60
N PRO A 370 -0.82 -2.01 26.00
CA PRO A 370 0.01 -1.98 27.20
C PRO A 370 1.17 -0.97 27.10
N PHE A 371 1.45 -0.40 25.92
CA PHE A 371 2.41 0.68 25.79
C PHE A 371 1.88 2.01 26.34
N LEU A 372 0.55 2.20 26.40
CA LEU A 372 -0.05 3.39 27.01
C LEU A 372 0.22 3.47 28.52
N ASP A 373 0.32 2.34 29.20
CA ASP A 373 0.67 2.29 30.64
C ASP A 373 2.11 2.79 30.92
N ARG A 374 2.92 2.96 29.88
CA ARG A 374 4.35 3.30 29.97
C ARG A 374 4.66 4.73 29.54
N ILE A 375 3.64 5.51 29.18
CA ILE A 375 3.78 6.92 28.79
C ILE A 375 2.85 7.78 29.64
N ASP A 376 3.28 8.98 30.02
CA ASP A 376 2.43 9.94 30.74
C ASP A 376 1.59 10.73 29.73
N ALA A 377 0.49 10.13 29.27
CA ALA A 377 -0.41 10.74 28.30
C ALA A 377 -1.54 11.54 28.97
N ARG A 378 -1.72 12.79 28.54
CA ARG A 378 -2.86 13.62 28.97
C ARG A 378 -4.07 13.29 28.13
N ARG A 379 -5.10 12.71 28.74
CA ARG A 379 -6.32 12.30 28.04
C ARG A 379 -7.27 13.48 27.80
N ILE A 380 -7.69 13.64 26.55
CA ILE A 380 -8.74 14.58 26.16
C ILE A 380 -10.09 14.01 26.59
N ASN A 381 -10.95 14.86 27.17
CA ASN A 381 -12.30 14.45 27.55
C ASN A 381 -13.22 14.32 26.32
N GLU A 382 -14.34 13.63 26.49
CA GLU A 382 -15.25 13.33 25.38
C GLU A 382 -15.90 14.59 24.76
N SER A 383 -16.17 15.64 25.56
CA SER A 383 -16.78 16.86 25.03
C SER A 383 -15.79 17.67 24.18
N ASP A 384 -14.52 17.71 24.55
CA ASP A 384 -13.44 18.28 23.74
C ASP A 384 -13.22 17.49 22.44
N ARG A 385 -13.29 16.15 22.49
CA ARG A 385 -13.24 15.32 21.26
C ARG A 385 -14.42 15.65 20.34
N GLN A 386 -15.64 15.75 20.87
CA GLN A 386 -16.84 16.08 20.09
C GLN A 386 -16.73 17.46 19.43
N ARG A 387 -16.19 18.45 20.15
CA ARG A 387 -15.90 19.79 19.59
C ARG A 387 -14.82 19.76 18.51
N LEU A 388 -13.79 18.92 18.67
CA LEU A 388 -12.74 18.76 17.66
C LEU A 388 -13.30 18.19 16.34
N VAL A 389 -14.22 17.22 16.39
CA VAL A 389 -14.78 16.58 15.18
C VAL A 389 -16.01 17.29 14.62
N SER A 390 -16.46 18.38 15.27
CA SER A 390 -17.56 19.25 14.83
C SER A 390 -17.15 20.08 13.60
N GLU A 391 -18.06 20.92 13.08
CA GLU A 391 -17.74 21.85 11.99
C GLU A 391 -16.76 22.95 12.43
N GLU A 392 -16.85 23.39 13.68
CA GLU A 392 -16.01 24.43 14.27
C GLU A 392 -14.57 23.96 14.52
N ARG A 393 -14.38 22.63 14.68
CA ARG A 393 -13.07 21.98 14.84
C ARG A 393 -12.21 22.61 15.92
N GLU A 394 -12.83 22.86 17.08
CA GLU A 394 -12.12 23.51 18.17
C GLU A 394 -11.02 22.60 18.71
N LEU A 395 -9.77 23.06 18.59
CA LEU A 395 -8.61 22.31 19.07
C LEU A 395 -8.68 22.16 20.60
N PRO A 396 -8.61 20.93 21.16
CA PRO A 396 -8.65 20.69 22.59
C PRO A 396 -7.56 21.48 23.34
N PRO A 397 -7.82 21.95 24.58
CA PRO A 397 -6.85 22.72 25.36
C PRO A 397 -5.49 22.01 25.53
N GLU A 398 -5.51 20.69 25.64
CA GLU A 398 -4.32 19.85 25.78
C GLU A 398 -3.39 19.97 24.58
N ILE A 399 -3.93 19.98 23.36
CA ILE A 399 -3.16 20.12 22.11
C ILE A 399 -2.83 21.58 21.85
N ARG A 400 -3.77 22.50 22.12
CA ARG A 400 -3.59 23.95 21.89
C ARG A 400 -2.41 24.54 22.65
N ARG A 401 -2.14 24.04 23.86
CA ARG A 401 -1.00 24.47 24.69
C ARG A 401 0.37 24.07 24.13
N LEU A 402 0.40 23.15 23.17
CA LEU A 402 1.63 22.65 22.55
C LEU A 402 2.02 23.49 21.32
N LEU A 403 1.10 24.30 20.80
CA LEU A 403 1.39 25.22 19.72
C LEU A 403 2.13 26.47 20.23
N PRO A 404 3.08 27.03 19.46
CA PRO A 404 3.66 28.32 19.78
C PRO A 404 2.56 29.39 19.90
N PRO A 405 2.70 30.37 20.81
CA PRO A 405 1.74 31.45 20.94
C PRO A 405 1.61 32.17 19.60
N GLN A 406 0.38 32.29 19.09
CA GLN A 406 0.14 33.05 17.86
C GLN A 406 0.68 34.47 18.07
N ALA A 407 1.59 34.91 17.21
CA ALA A 407 1.97 36.30 17.16
C ALA A 407 0.69 37.09 16.91
N GLU A 408 0.26 37.88 17.89
CA GLU A 408 -0.78 38.88 17.69
C GLU A 408 -0.32 39.70 16.49
N VAL A 409 -1.06 39.59 15.38
CA VAL A 409 -0.96 40.56 14.30
C VAL A 409 -1.36 41.88 14.96
N SER A 410 -0.36 42.67 15.33
CA SER A 410 -0.60 44.05 15.70
C SER A 410 -1.14 44.71 14.45
N ASP A 411 -2.46 44.87 14.38
CA ASP A 411 -3.08 45.90 13.56
C ASP A 411 -2.60 47.24 14.14
N GLY A 412 -1.40 47.64 13.72
CA GLY A 412 -0.81 48.94 13.95
C GLY A 412 -0.99 49.77 12.69
N GLU A 413 -1.99 50.65 12.76
CA GLU A 413 -2.27 51.88 12.00
C GLU A 413 -1.72 52.08 10.57
#